data_AF-A0A9C6TJU6-F1
#
_entry.id   AF-A0A9C6TJU6-F1
#
_cell.length_a   1.000
_cell.length_b   1.000
_cell.length_c   1.000
_cell.angle_alpha   90.00
_cell.angle_beta   90.00
_cell.angle_gamma   90.00
#
_symmetry.space_group_name_H-M   'P 1'
#
loop_
_entity.id
_entity.type
_entity.pdbx_description
1 polymer ?
#
loop_
_entity_poly.entity_id
_entity_poly.type
_entity_poly.pdbx_seq_one_letter_code
_entity_poly.pdbx_strand_id
1 'polypeptide(L)'
;MKILILKFLQFVLLLIFYGRYTIAEKTTQEAKKTYIVHMDKFNMPKSFSDHLSWYDSSLKSVSDSEEMLYTYNHVAHEFSIRLTFQEAETLSKQLGILYVMPEVRYELHTTRTPQFLGLDKATTLFPASKQQSQVVIRVLDTGVWPELQSLDDTGLGPVLSGWKGKCEIGTNFNSSSCNRKLVGARFFTNGYFLVEIEGPEQKYDSAAKKGLQMLLDSDLPTLEVNFLVLQKPNWCALNCVGK
;
A
#
# COMPACT_ATOMS: atom_id res chain seq x y z
N MET A 1 45.13 -50.05 -22.01
CA MET A 1 44.62 -48.81 -22.63
C MET A 1 43.12 -48.60 -22.38
N LYS A 2 42.23 -49.54 -22.72
CA LYS A 2 40.76 -49.38 -22.57
C LYS A 2 40.25 -49.14 -21.13
N ILE A 3 40.82 -49.82 -20.12
CA ILE A 3 40.44 -49.66 -18.70
C ILE A 3 40.82 -48.27 -18.14
N LEU A 4 41.96 -47.73 -18.60
CA LEU A 4 42.44 -46.42 -18.18
C LEU A 4 41.53 -45.30 -18.72
N ILE A 5 41.07 -45.46 -19.96
CA ILE A 5 40.10 -44.55 -20.61
C ILE A 5 38.75 -44.57 -19.88
N LEU A 6 38.27 -45.75 -19.46
CA LEU A 6 37.00 -45.86 -18.73
C LEU A 6 37.05 -45.17 -17.36
N LYS A 7 38.14 -45.36 -16.61
CA LYS A 7 38.35 -44.69 -15.31
C LYS A 7 38.48 -43.17 -15.47
N PHE A 8 39.14 -42.71 -16.53
CA PHE A 8 39.24 -41.29 -16.85
C PHE A 8 37.86 -40.69 -17.18
N LEU A 9 37.04 -41.38 -17.98
CA LEU A 9 35.68 -40.94 -18.30
C LEU A 9 34.79 -40.83 -17.06
N GLN A 10 34.89 -41.80 -16.14
CA GLN A 10 34.13 -41.82 -14.90
C GLN A 10 34.53 -40.69 -13.95
N PHE A 11 35.83 -40.36 -13.89
CA PHE A 11 36.33 -39.23 -13.10
C PHE A 11 35.89 -37.88 -13.70
N VAL A 12 35.91 -37.73 -15.02
CA VAL A 12 35.41 -36.53 -15.71
C VAL A 12 33.91 -36.35 -15.48
N LEU A 13 33.12 -37.43 -15.54
CA LEU A 13 31.68 -37.39 -15.23
C LEU A 13 31.41 -36.97 -13.79
N LEU A 14 32.18 -37.48 -12.83
CA LEU A 14 32.10 -37.05 -11.42
C LEU A 14 32.43 -35.56 -11.27
N LEU A 15 33.51 -35.07 -11.90
CA LEU A 15 33.86 -33.65 -11.86
C LEU A 15 32.78 -32.75 -12.48
N ILE A 16 32.14 -33.19 -13.57
CA ILE A 16 31.01 -32.47 -14.17
C ILE A 16 29.81 -32.47 -13.21
N PHE A 17 29.52 -33.58 -12.54
CA PHE A 17 28.41 -33.68 -11.59
C PHE A 17 28.65 -32.82 -10.34
N TYR A 18 29.86 -32.84 -9.78
CA TYR A 18 30.27 -31.98 -8.66
C TYR A 18 30.27 -30.49 -9.05
N GLY A 19 30.74 -30.15 -10.25
CA GLY A 19 30.68 -28.78 -10.77
C GLY A 19 29.26 -28.28 -11.01
N ARG A 20 28.33 -29.15 -11.42
CA ARG A 20 26.90 -28.81 -11.54
C ARG A 20 26.25 -28.57 -10.18
N TYR A 21 26.63 -29.35 -9.16
CA TYR A 21 26.15 -29.17 -7.78
C TYR A 21 26.57 -27.81 -7.19
N THR A 22 27.81 -27.37 -7.40
CA THR A 22 28.30 -26.09 -6.87
C THR A 22 27.77 -24.87 -7.63
N ILE A 23 27.36 -25.02 -8.89
CA ILE A 23 26.71 -23.97 -9.68
C ILE A 23 25.23 -23.82 -9.31
N ALA A 24 24.56 -24.87 -8.86
CA ALA A 24 23.15 -24.80 -8.46
C ALA A 24 22.93 -24.04 -7.14
N GLU A 25 23.92 -24.01 -6.24
CA GLU A 25 23.84 -23.32 -4.94
C GLU A 25 24.16 -21.82 -5.06
N LYS A 26 24.76 -21.38 -6.17
CA LYS A 26 25.11 -19.99 -6.40
C LYS A 26 24.14 -19.40 -7.41
N THR A 27 23.34 -18.42 -6.97
CA THR A 27 22.36 -17.62 -7.74
C THR A 27 20.90 -18.09 -7.63
N THR A 28 20.38 -18.12 -6.41
CA THR A 28 19.00 -17.66 -6.21
C THR A 28 19.04 -16.73 -5.02
N GLN A 29 19.28 -15.44 -5.26
CA GLN A 29 18.88 -14.45 -4.26
C GLN A 29 17.38 -14.61 -4.13
N GLU A 30 16.94 -15.18 -2.99
CA GLU A 30 15.54 -15.43 -2.74
C GLU A 30 14.81 -14.08 -2.78
N ALA A 31 13.79 -13.98 -3.63
CA ALA A 31 13.06 -12.73 -3.83
C ALA A 31 12.43 -12.27 -2.50
N LYS A 32 12.62 -10.99 -2.15
CA LYS A 32 12.16 -10.44 -0.87
C LYS A 32 10.74 -9.91 -0.99
N LYS A 33 9.81 -10.47 -0.23
CA LYS A 33 8.42 -10.00 -0.19
C LYS A 33 8.21 -9.02 0.95
N THR A 34 7.18 -8.19 0.85
CA THR A 34 6.75 -7.36 1.97
C THR A 34 5.95 -8.20 2.97
N TYR A 35 6.28 -8.06 4.25
CA TYR A 35 5.57 -8.66 5.37
C TYR A 35 5.09 -7.57 6.33
N ILE A 36 3.98 -7.83 7.01
CA ILE A 36 3.49 -7.09 8.17
C ILE A 36 3.86 -7.92 9.40
N VAL A 37 4.61 -7.30 10.31
CA VAL A 37 5.09 -7.91 11.55
C VAL A 37 4.32 -7.27 12.70
N HIS A 38 3.67 -8.10 13.52
CA HIS A 38 2.94 -7.63 14.70
C HIS A 38 3.64 -8.00 15.99
N MET A 39 3.74 -6.98 16.83
CA MET A 39 4.57 -6.96 18.01
C MET A 39 3.67 -6.96 19.25
N ASP A 40 4.05 -7.75 20.23
CA ASP A 40 3.40 -7.76 21.53
C ASP A 40 3.77 -6.50 22.31
N LYS A 41 2.95 -5.45 22.18
CA LYS A 41 3.16 -4.19 22.89
C LYS A 41 3.41 -4.37 24.39
N PHE A 42 2.71 -5.30 25.04
CA PHE A 42 2.72 -5.40 26.49
C PHE A 42 3.95 -6.15 27.02
N ASN A 43 4.62 -6.92 26.16
CA ASN A 43 5.80 -7.69 26.50
C ASN A 43 7.10 -7.09 25.95
N MET A 44 7.12 -5.78 25.66
CA MET A 44 8.35 -5.07 25.30
C MET A 44 9.40 -5.23 26.43
N PRO A 45 10.62 -5.70 26.12
CA PRO A 45 11.67 -5.84 27.12
C PRO A 45 12.03 -4.50 27.77
N LYS A 46 12.25 -4.50 29.09
CA LYS A 46 12.62 -3.30 29.87
C LYS A 46 13.92 -2.62 29.44
N SER A 47 14.75 -3.30 28.64
CA SER A 47 15.98 -2.75 28.07
C SER A 47 15.72 -1.69 26.99
N PHE A 48 14.50 -1.64 26.42
CA PHE A 48 14.12 -0.66 25.41
C PHE A 48 13.37 0.51 26.03
N SER A 49 13.69 1.72 25.59
CA SER A 49 13.03 2.96 26.01
C SER A 49 11.70 3.18 25.30
N ASP A 50 11.54 2.62 24.10
CA ASP A 50 10.42 2.86 23.20
C ASP A 50 10.24 1.67 22.26
N HIS A 51 9.05 1.55 21.68
CA HIS A 51 8.72 0.44 20.80
C HIS A 51 9.48 0.47 19.47
N LEU A 52 9.86 1.65 18.96
CA LEU A 52 10.54 1.75 17.66
C LEU A 52 11.96 1.17 17.73
N SER A 53 12.70 1.48 18.79
CA SER A 53 14.03 0.89 19.01
C SER A 53 13.97 -0.62 19.22
N TRP A 54 12.91 -1.12 19.85
CA TRP A 54 12.67 -2.56 19.95
C TRP A 54 12.38 -3.21 18.59
N TYR A 55 11.53 -2.59 17.76
CA TYR A 55 11.18 -3.13 16.45
C TYR A 55 12.41 -3.15 15.52
N ASP A 56 13.16 -2.05 15.49
CA ASP A 56 14.42 -1.92 14.75
C ASP A 56 15.45 -2.97 15.18
N SER A 57 15.61 -3.19 16.50
CA SER A 57 16.50 -4.24 17.02
C SER A 57 16.05 -5.64 16.61
N SER A 58 14.74 -5.90 16.60
CA SER A 58 14.19 -7.20 16.18
C SER A 58 14.46 -7.44 14.69
N LEU A 59 14.30 -6.41 13.86
CA LEU A 59 14.61 -6.46 12.43
C LEU A 59 16.11 -6.71 12.17
N LYS A 60 17.00 -5.93 12.78
CA LYS A 60 18.45 -6.03 12.53
C LYS A 60 19.02 -7.41 12.87
N SER A 61 18.39 -8.13 13.80
CA SER A 61 18.80 -9.49 14.13
C SER A 61 18.60 -10.52 13.01
N VAL A 62 17.77 -10.21 12.00
CA VAL A 62 17.55 -11.07 10.82
C VAL A 62 18.01 -10.44 9.50
N SER A 63 18.06 -9.11 9.42
CA SER A 63 18.49 -8.40 8.22
C SER A 63 19.11 -7.04 8.58
N ASP A 64 20.43 -6.91 8.44
CA ASP A 64 21.18 -5.69 8.80
C ASP A 64 21.04 -4.55 7.79
N SER A 65 20.64 -4.85 6.54
CA SER A 65 20.57 -3.87 5.45
C SER A 65 19.19 -3.31 5.19
N GLU A 66 18.15 -3.85 5.83
CA GLU A 66 16.76 -3.48 5.55
C GLU A 66 16.24 -2.48 6.57
N GLU A 67 15.38 -1.58 6.09
CA GLU A 67 14.71 -0.56 6.92
C GLU A 67 13.19 -0.76 6.88
N MET A 68 12.52 -0.47 8.01
CA MET A 68 11.06 -0.54 8.09
C MET A 68 10.40 0.42 7.08
N LEU A 69 9.47 -0.09 6.28
CA LEU A 69 8.72 0.68 5.29
C LEU A 69 7.68 1.59 5.93
N TYR A 70 6.95 1.04 6.91
CA TYR A 70 5.99 1.74 7.75
C TYR A 70 6.02 1.19 9.16
N THR A 71 5.59 2.03 10.10
CA THR A 71 5.36 1.63 11.49
C THR A 71 3.98 2.08 11.93
N TYR A 72 3.25 1.18 12.56
CA TYR A 72 1.88 1.36 13.01
C TYR A 72 1.88 1.30 14.54
N ASN A 73 1.44 2.38 15.20
CA ASN A 73 1.56 2.55 16.65
C ASN A 73 0.26 2.92 17.37
N HIS A 74 -0.82 3.20 16.62
CA HIS A 74 -2.06 3.76 17.18
C HIS A 74 -3.15 2.71 17.36
N VAL A 75 -3.45 1.94 16.32
CA VAL A 75 -4.51 0.92 16.30
C VAL A 75 -3.92 -0.47 16.50
N ALA A 76 -2.81 -0.73 15.84
CA ALA A 76 -2.00 -1.92 15.98
C ALA A 76 -0.56 -1.52 16.31
N HIS A 77 0.22 -2.49 16.77
CA HIS A 77 1.63 -2.37 17.11
C HIS A 77 2.44 -3.21 16.13
N GLU A 78 2.73 -2.62 14.98
CA GLU A 78 3.21 -3.33 13.80
C GLU A 78 4.26 -2.54 13.05
N PHE A 79 5.00 -3.23 12.19
CA PHE A 79 5.78 -2.60 11.13
C PHE A 79 5.71 -3.42 9.85
N SER A 80 5.89 -2.77 8.70
CA SER A 80 6.03 -3.46 7.42
C SER A 80 7.46 -3.42 6.91
N ILE A 81 7.91 -4.51 6.29
CA ILE A 81 9.31 -4.74 5.96
C ILE A 81 9.48 -5.70 4.79
N ARG A 82 10.57 -5.59 4.02
CA ARG A 82 10.94 -6.56 2.99
C ARG A 82 11.88 -7.62 3.54
N LEU A 83 11.50 -8.88 3.43
CA LEU A 83 12.28 -10.02 3.91
C LEU A 83 12.25 -11.17 2.90
N THR A 84 13.28 -12.00 2.89
CA THR A 84 13.19 -13.34 2.30
C THR A 84 12.24 -14.22 3.11
N PHE A 85 11.87 -15.38 2.57
CA PHE A 85 11.02 -16.30 3.32
C PHE A 85 11.74 -16.79 4.59
N GLN A 86 13.05 -17.07 4.49
CA GLN A 86 13.85 -17.55 5.62
C GLN A 86 14.04 -16.47 6.70
N GLU A 87 14.27 -15.21 6.30
CA GLU A 87 14.35 -14.08 7.22
C GLU A 87 13.02 -13.90 7.98
N ALA A 88 11.88 -13.95 7.27
CA ALA A 88 10.55 -13.86 7.87
C ALA A 88 10.25 -15.03 8.82
N GLU A 89 10.62 -16.26 8.46
CA GLU A 89 10.44 -17.43 9.32
C GLU A 89 11.28 -17.31 10.60
N THR A 90 12.53 -16.85 10.47
CA THR A 90 13.42 -16.62 11.62
C THR A 90 12.88 -15.53 12.53
N LEU A 91 12.40 -14.43 11.96
CA LEU A 91 11.79 -13.33 12.70
C LEU A 91 10.55 -13.81 13.47
N SER A 92 9.68 -14.63 12.85
CA SER A 92 8.45 -15.13 13.48
C SER A 92 8.66 -15.93 14.77
N LYS A 93 9.87 -16.47 14.99
CA LYS A 93 10.23 -17.28 16.16
C LYS A 93 10.71 -16.43 17.34
N GLN A 94 10.87 -15.12 17.16
CA GLN A 94 11.39 -14.23 18.19
C GLN A 94 10.37 -13.92 19.28
N LEU A 95 10.87 -13.75 20.50
CA LEU A 95 10.02 -13.37 21.63
C LEU A 95 9.42 -11.98 21.41
N GLY A 96 8.11 -11.88 21.62
CA GLY A 96 7.36 -10.63 21.45
C GLY A 96 6.95 -10.33 20.02
N ILE A 97 7.20 -11.24 19.08
CA ILE A 97 6.57 -11.25 17.75
C ILE A 97 5.37 -12.20 17.80
N LEU A 98 4.19 -11.67 17.51
CA LEU A 98 2.93 -12.41 17.57
C LEU A 98 2.59 -13.06 16.23
N TYR A 99 2.81 -12.33 15.13
CA TYR A 99 2.66 -12.85 13.78
C TYR A 99 3.52 -12.10 12.78
N VAL A 100 3.93 -12.81 11.73
CA VAL A 100 4.58 -12.29 10.53
C VAL A 100 3.74 -12.76 9.35
N MET A 101 3.07 -11.86 8.66
CA MET A 101 2.17 -12.21 7.56
C MET A 101 2.59 -11.51 6.26
N PRO A 102 2.53 -12.16 5.10
CA PRO A 102 2.82 -11.50 3.83
C PRO A 102 1.77 -10.42 3.55
N GLU A 103 2.22 -9.27 3.03
CA GLU A 103 1.32 -8.22 2.58
C GLU A 103 0.52 -8.69 1.35
N VAL A 104 -0.77 -8.39 1.34
CA VAL A 104 -1.69 -8.77 0.26
C VAL A 104 -2.27 -7.52 -0.39
N ARG A 105 -2.32 -7.53 -1.72
CA ARG A 105 -3.01 -6.50 -2.50
C ARG A 105 -4.50 -6.83 -2.60
N TYR A 106 -5.31 -5.80 -2.40
CA TYR A 106 -6.76 -5.87 -2.60
C TYR A 106 -7.14 -5.18 -3.91
N GLU A 107 -8.09 -5.77 -4.61
CA GLU A 107 -8.68 -5.20 -5.82
C GLU A 107 -9.83 -4.26 -5.49
N LEU A 108 -10.03 -3.23 -6.32
CA LEU A 108 -11.10 -2.26 -6.14
C LEU A 108 -12.45 -2.90 -6.49
N HIS A 109 -13.42 -2.78 -5.58
CA HIS A 109 -14.75 -3.38 -5.75
C HIS A 109 -15.87 -2.35 -6.06
N THR A 110 -15.53 -1.10 -6.43
CA THR A 110 -16.52 -0.03 -6.54
C THR A 110 -17.24 -0.03 -7.89
N THR A 111 -18.34 -0.78 -7.97
CA THR A 111 -19.37 -0.60 -9.01
C THR A 111 -20.62 0.02 -8.41
N ARG A 112 -20.92 1.29 -8.73
CA ARG A 112 -22.24 1.93 -8.54
C ARG A 112 -22.77 1.97 -7.10
N THR A 113 -21.97 2.47 -6.15
CA THR A 113 -22.35 2.59 -4.73
C THR A 113 -23.67 3.35 -4.49
N PRO A 114 -23.97 4.49 -5.15
CA PRO A 114 -25.23 5.19 -4.90
C PRO A 114 -26.47 4.37 -5.27
N GLN A 115 -26.44 3.67 -6.41
CA GLN A 115 -27.53 2.78 -6.83
C GLN A 115 -27.60 1.52 -5.96
N PHE A 116 -26.45 0.95 -5.57
CA PHE A 116 -26.39 -0.19 -4.65
C PHE A 116 -27.02 0.14 -3.29
N LEU A 117 -26.78 1.36 -2.79
CA LEU A 117 -27.36 1.87 -1.55
C LEU A 117 -28.79 2.41 -1.71
N GLY A 118 -29.36 2.37 -2.93
CA GLY A 118 -30.71 2.89 -3.22
C GLY A 118 -30.87 4.40 -3.04
N LEU A 119 -29.75 5.15 -3.04
CA LEU A 119 -29.73 6.59 -2.85
C LEU A 119 -30.29 7.36 -4.06
N ASP A 120 -30.36 6.72 -5.21
CA ASP A 120 -31.06 7.20 -6.41
C ASP A 120 -32.57 7.38 -6.19
N LYS A 121 -33.13 6.69 -5.19
CA LYS A 121 -34.58 6.70 -4.87
C LYS A 121 -34.90 7.51 -3.61
N ALA A 122 -33.87 8.03 -2.94
CA ALA A 122 -33.97 8.56 -1.60
C ALA A 122 -33.89 10.10 -1.57
N THR A 123 -34.93 10.77 -2.06
CA THR A 123 -35.06 12.24 -2.01
C THR A 123 -35.25 12.78 -0.59
N THR A 124 -35.50 11.93 0.42
CA THR A 124 -35.89 12.33 1.78
C THR A 124 -34.92 11.91 2.89
N LEU A 125 -33.78 11.29 2.58
CA LEU A 125 -32.84 10.81 3.62
C LEU A 125 -32.04 11.93 4.31
N PHE A 126 -31.97 13.09 3.67
CA PHE A 126 -31.27 14.24 4.23
C PHE A 126 -32.31 15.22 4.77
N PRO A 127 -32.44 15.38 6.10
CA PRO A 127 -33.26 16.46 6.64
C PRO A 127 -32.73 17.77 6.06
N ALA A 128 -33.64 18.69 5.71
CA ALA A 128 -33.33 20.03 5.19
C ALA A 128 -32.62 20.95 6.21
N SER A 129 -31.91 20.35 7.16
CA SER A 129 -31.10 21.03 8.15
C SER A 129 -29.97 21.75 7.42
N LYS A 130 -30.01 23.09 7.49
CA LYS A 130 -28.91 23.98 7.09
C LYS A 130 -27.70 23.86 8.02
N GLN A 131 -27.69 22.89 8.92
CA GLN A 131 -26.62 22.69 9.88
C GLN A 131 -25.47 21.97 9.18
N GLN A 132 -24.34 22.66 9.14
CA GLN A 132 -23.09 22.15 8.61
C GLN A 132 -22.74 20.82 9.31
N SER A 133 -22.58 19.75 8.54
CA SER A 133 -22.22 18.45 9.07
C SER A 133 -20.85 18.52 9.74
N GLN A 134 -20.80 18.25 11.05
CA GLN A 134 -19.55 18.22 11.83
C GLN A 134 -18.83 16.87 11.73
N VAL A 135 -19.00 16.16 10.63
CA VAL A 135 -18.46 14.81 10.42
C VAL A 135 -17.43 14.86 9.30
N VAL A 136 -16.27 14.25 9.53
CA VAL A 136 -15.27 14.03 8.48
C VAL A 136 -15.28 12.55 8.11
N ILE A 137 -15.63 12.26 6.87
CA ILE A 137 -15.66 10.91 6.32
C ILE A 137 -14.32 10.61 5.67
N ARG A 138 -13.58 9.60 6.11
CA ARG A 138 -12.34 9.20 5.42
C ARG A 138 -12.63 8.08 4.43
N VAL A 139 -12.16 8.22 3.19
CA VAL A 139 -12.30 7.20 2.14
C VAL A 139 -10.93 6.70 1.72
N LEU A 140 -10.68 5.39 1.80
CA LEU A 140 -9.46 4.77 1.29
C LEU A 140 -9.66 4.46 -0.21
N ASP A 141 -8.99 5.17 -1.10
CA ASP A 141 -9.14 5.01 -2.56
C ASP A 141 -7.79 5.20 -3.28
N THR A 142 -7.80 5.15 -4.60
CA THR A 142 -6.68 5.31 -5.52
C THR A 142 -6.22 6.75 -5.74
N GLY A 143 -6.98 7.74 -5.27
CA GLY A 143 -6.67 9.13 -5.53
C GLY A 143 -7.85 10.07 -5.36
N VAL A 144 -7.58 11.34 -5.67
CA VAL A 144 -8.57 12.42 -5.73
C VAL A 144 -8.11 13.46 -6.74
N TRP A 145 -9.06 14.03 -7.47
CA TRP A 145 -8.85 15.20 -8.32
C TRP A 145 -9.41 16.44 -7.59
N PRO A 146 -8.57 17.20 -6.88
CA PRO A 146 -9.01 18.31 -6.02
C PRO A 146 -9.71 19.44 -6.78
N GLU A 147 -9.50 19.56 -8.08
CA GLU A 147 -10.06 20.58 -8.97
C GLU A 147 -11.52 20.34 -9.36
N LEU A 148 -12.09 19.18 -9.03
CA LEU A 148 -13.47 18.85 -9.40
C LEU A 148 -14.47 19.75 -8.68
N GLN A 149 -15.50 20.20 -9.40
CA GLN A 149 -16.59 21.01 -8.83
C GLN A 149 -17.32 20.29 -7.68
N SER A 150 -17.33 18.95 -7.70
CA SER A 150 -17.87 18.14 -6.62
C SER A 150 -17.12 18.33 -5.29
N LEU A 151 -15.92 18.93 -5.30
CA LEU A 151 -15.07 19.28 -4.15
C LEU A 151 -14.96 20.80 -3.91
N ASP A 152 -15.79 21.61 -4.58
CA ASP A 152 -15.88 23.04 -4.31
C ASP A 152 -16.39 23.31 -2.89
N ASP A 153 -15.76 24.28 -2.21
CA ASP A 153 -16.02 24.59 -0.80
C ASP A 153 -16.91 25.81 -0.57
N THR A 154 -17.54 26.34 -1.64
CA THR A 154 -18.42 27.50 -1.56
C THR A 154 -19.59 27.23 -0.62
N GLY A 155 -19.83 28.16 0.31
CA GLY A 155 -20.88 28.02 1.33
C GLY A 155 -20.50 27.16 2.53
N LEU A 156 -19.30 26.56 2.55
CA LEU A 156 -18.78 25.84 3.71
C LEU A 156 -18.08 26.77 4.70
N GLY A 157 -18.31 26.54 5.98
CA GLY A 157 -17.63 27.18 7.10
C GLY A 157 -16.23 26.60 7.31
N PRO A 158 -15.52 27.05 8.34
CA PRO A 158 -14.15 26.61 8.60
C PRO A 158 -14.08 25.11 8.88
N VAL A 159 -12.93 24.51 8.57
CA VAL A 159 -12.61 23.14 8.97
C VAL A 159 -12.71 23.00 10.49
N LEU A 160 -13.23 21.86 10.95
CA LEU A 160 -13.38 21.57 12.38
C LEU A 160 -12.04 21.75 13.12
N SER A 161 -12.04 22.53 14.19
CA SER A 161 -10.83 22.82 14.97
C SER A 161 -10.16 21.57 15.57
N GLY A 162 -10.93 20.50 15.78
CA GLY A 162 -10.42 19.21 16.25
C GLY A 162 -9.79 18.32 15.17
N TRP A 163 -9.86 18.72 13.89
CA TRP A 163 -9.27 17.97 12.79
C TRP A 163 -7.75 18.00 12.85
N LYS A 164 -7.13 16.81 12.85
CA LYS A 164 -5.66 16.63 12.89
C LYS A 164 -5.12 15.99 11.61
N GLY A 165 -5.91 15.93 10.54
CA GLY A 165 -5.44 15.42 9.26
C GLY A 165 -4.46 16.38 8.61
N LYS A 166 -3.76 15.88 7.59
CA LYS A 166 -2.75 16.62 6.84
C LYS A 166 -3.16 16.67 5.37
N CYS A 167 -2.82 17.76 4.71
CA CYS A 167 -2.73 17.81 3.24
C CYS A 167 -1.26 17.53 2.86
N GLU A 168 -0.98 16.31 2.44
CA GLU A 168 0.36 15.84 2.11
C GLU A 168 0.76 16.31 0.72
N ILE A 169 1.97 16.87 0.60
CA ILE A 169 2.51 17.32 -0.69
C ILE A 169 3.07 16.10 -1.42
N GLY A 170 2.72 15.98 -2.70
CA GLY A 170 3.17 14.89 -3.56
C GLY A 170 3.34 15.36 -5.00
N THR A 171 3.49 14.40 -5.92
CA THR A 171 3.56 14.69 -7.35
C THR A 171 2.26 15.33 -7.83
N ASN A 172 2.33 16.53 -8.40
CA ASN A 172 1.17 17.29 -8.88
C ASN A 172 0.08 17.53 -7.80
N PHE A 173 0.43 17.47 -6.52
CA PHE A 173 -0.49 17.71 -5.41
C PHE A 173 0.23 18.56 -4.35
N ASN A 174 -0.33 19.73 -4.03
CA ASN A 174 0.28 20.70 -3.13
C ASN A 174 -0.61 20.96 -1.90
N SER A 175 -0.11 21.72 -0.93
CA SER A 175 -0.88 22.04 0.27
C SER A 175 -2.18 22.79 -0.02
N SER A 176 -2.24 23.59 -1.10
CA SER A 176 -3.44 24.29 -1.57
C SER A 176 -4.43 23.40 -2.32
N SER A 177 -4.12 22.12 -2.53
CA SER A 177 -5.04 21.16 -3.14
C SER A 177 -6.15 20.74 -2.17
N CYS A 178 -5.94 20.93 -0.87
CA CYS A 178 -6.98 20.80 0.15
C CYS A 178 -7.66 22.14 0.41
N ASN A 179 -8.95 22.10 0.72
CA ASN A 179 -9.80 23.26 0.98
C ASN A 179 -10.74 22.98 2.17
N ARG A 180 -11.84 23.73 2.33
CA ARG A 180 -12.77 23.49 3.45
C ARG A 180 -13.67 22.26 3.26
N LYS A 181 -13.66 21.67 2.06
CA LYS A 181 -14.37 20.45 1.70
C LYS A 181 -13.47 19.21 1.72
N LEU A 182 -12.41 19.21 0.90
CA LEU A 182 -11.31 18.26 0.97
C LEU A 182 -10.34 18.72 2.06
N VAL A 183 -10.62 18.35 3.31
CA VAL A 183 -9.92 18.91 4.48
C VAL A 183 -8.59 18.22 4.80
N GLY A 184 -8.27 17.13 4.11
CA GLY A 184 -6.98 16.48 4.17
C GLY A 184 -6.86 15.36 3.14
N ALA A 185 -5.63 15.11 2.72
CA ALA A 185 -5.27 14.10 1.74
C ALA A 185 -3.88 13.57 2.09
N ARG A 186 -3.73 12.25 2.12
CA ARG A 186 -2.46 11.57 2.42
C ARG A 186 -2.32 10.36 1.52
N PHE A 187 -1.10 10.02 1.13
CA PHE A 187 -0.83 8.86 0.28
C PHE A 187 0.08 7.85 0.98
N PHE A 188 -0.17 6.55 0.77
CA PHE A 188 0.66 5.46 1.33
C PHE A 188 1.10 4.53 0.21
N THR A 189 2.32 4.73 -0.29
CA THR A 189 2.77 4.11 -1.54
C THR A 189 3.95 3.16 -1.39
N ASN A 190 4.68 3.21 -0.27
CA ASN A 190 5.91 2.43 -0.10
C ASN A 190 5.64 0.92 -0.21
N GLY A 191 4.56 0.43 0.42
CA GLY A 191 4.14 -0.98 0.28
C GLY A 191 3.68 -1.31 -1.15
N TYR A 192 2.95 -0.40 -1.80
CA TYR A 192 2.41 -0.61 -3.14
C TYR A 192 3.50 -0.76 -4.20
N PHE A 193 4.47 0.16 -4.26
CA PHE A 193 5.51 0.19 -5.31
C PHE A 193 6.40 -1.05 -5.30
N LEU A 194 6.59 -1.62 -4.11
CA LEU A 194 7.53 -2.70 -3.88
C LEU A 194 6.98 -4.08 -4.25
N VAL A 195 5.66 -4.24 -4.24
CA VAL A 195 4.96 -5.43 -4.77
C VAL A 195 4.88 -5.41 -6.31
N GLU A 196 5.03 -4.25 -6.96
CA GLU A 196 4.91 -4.11 -8.44
C GLU A 196 6.16 -4.62 -9.16
N ILE A 197 7.31 -4.55 -8.50
CA ILE A 197 8.61 -4.99 -9.03
C ILE A 197 8.73 -6.52 -9.05
N GLU A 198 7.93 -7.26 -8.25
CA GLU A 198 8.03 -8.73 -8.13
C GLU A 198 6.83 -9.50 -8.71
N GLY A 199 5.81 -8.80 -9.23
CA GLY A 199 4.66 -9.45 -9.87
C GLY A 199 4.97 -9.89 -11.31
N PRO A 200 4.44 -11.02 -11.79
CA PRO A 200 4.36 -11.25 -13.25
C PRO A 200 3.55 -10.10 -13.85
N GLU A 201 3.97 -9.60 -15.01
CA GLU A 201 3.30 -8.54 -15.77
C GLU A 201 1.81 -8.89 -16.00
N GLN A 202 0.95 -8.48 -15.06
CA GLN A 202 -0.49 -8.75 -15.12
C GLN A 202 -1.20 -7.55 -15.77
N LYS A 203 -1.32 -7.67 -17.09
CA LYS A 203 -2.43 -7.25 -17.95
C LYS A 203 -3.31 -6.09 -17.42
N TYR A 204 -3.00 -4.89 -17.93
CA TYR A 204 -3.82 -3.66 -18.00
C TYR A 204 -5.32 -3.83 -17.69
N ASP A 205 -5.83 -3.07 -16.70
CA ASP A 205 -7.26 -3.06 -16.41
C ASP A 205 -8.02 -1.90 -17.08
N SER A 206 -8.97 -2.31 -17.91
CA SER A 206 -10.12 -1.61 -18.46
C SER A 206 -10.92 -0.78 -17.45
N ALA A 207 -10.78 -1.00 -16.16
CA ALA A 207 -11.50 -0.29 -15.09
C ALA A 207 -11.20 1.22 -15.06
N ALA A 208 -9.94 1.63 -15.24
CA ALA A 208 -9.55 3.05 -15.24
C ALA A 208 -10.21 3.84 -16.39
N LYS A 209 -10.37 3.20 -17.55
CA LYS A 209 -11.02 3.78 -18.73
C LYS A 209 -12.54 3.91 -18.58
N LYS A 210 -13.15 3.05 -17.74
CA LYS A 210 -14.59 3.04 -17.46
C LYS A 210 -14.99 4.03 -16.36
N GLY A 211 -14.11 4.25 -15.37
CA GLY A 211 -14.30 5.25 -14.33
C GLY A 211 -14.31 6.69 -14.88
N LEU A 212 -13.43 6.97 -15.85
CA LEU A 212 -13.32 8.29 -16.47
C LEU A 212 -14.57 8.68 -17.29
N GLN A 213 -15.23 7.71 -17.94
CA GLN A 213 -16.45 7.95 -18.71
C GLN A 213 -17.66 8.26 -17.79
N MET A 214 -17.71 7.67 -16.59
CA MET A 214 -18.83 7.88 -15.66
C MET A 214 -18.76 9.23 -14.93
N LEU A 215 -17.58 9.79 -14.74
CA LEU A 215 -17.40 11.12 -14.12
C LEU A 215 -17.83 12.27 -15.04
N LEU A 216 -17.89 12.04 -16.35
CA LEU A 216 -18.33 13.02 -17.33
C LEU A 216 -19.86 13.09 -17.49
N ASP A 217 -20.60 12.09 -16.98
CA ASP A 217 -22.05 11.93 -17.22
C ASP A 217 -22.95 12.21 -16.00
N SER A 218 -22.40 12.63 -14.85
CA SER A 218 -23.19 12.77 -13.61
C SER A 218 -23.52 14.23 -13.24
N ASP A 219 -24.71 14.69 -13.64
CA ASP A 219 -25.43 15.83 -13.03
C ASP A 219 -26.00 15.45 -11.65
N LEU A 220 -25.14 15.09 -10.69
CA LEU A 220 -25.55 14.74 -9.32
C LEU A 220 -25.13 15.84 -8.32
N PRO A 221 -26.03 16.24 -7.40
CA PRO A 221 -25.71 17.22 -6.35
C PRO A 221 -24.64 16.66 -5.42
N THR A 222 -23.48 17.31 -5.47
CA THR A 222 -22.39 17.40 -4.47
C THR A 222 -22.48 16.45 -3.27
N LEU A 223 -22.05 15.20 -3.46
CA LEU A 223 -21.63 14.31 -2.36
C LEU A 223 -20.28 14.78 -1.82
N GLU A 224 -20.23 15.15 -0.55
CA GLU A 224 -19.02 15.44 0.20
C GLU A 224 -18.31 14.13 0.58
N VAL A 225 -17.24 13.82 -0.14
CA VAL A 225 -16.38 12.67 0.13
C VAL A 225 -14.97 13.17 0.38
N ASN A 226 -14.41 12.87 1.55
CA ASN A 226 -13.06 13.24 1.95
C ASN A 226 -12.13 12.05 1.72
N PHE A 227 -11.08 12.26 0.91
CA PHE A 227 -10.26 11.18 0.34
C PHE A 227 -8.97 10.94 1.13
N LEU A 228 -8.60 9.67 1.26
CA LEU A 228 -7.32 9.15 1.72
C LEU A 228 -6.80 8.25 0.59
N VAL A 229 -5.59 8.55 0.15
CA VAL A 229 -5.05 8.13 -1.13
C VAL A 229 -4.10 6.93 -0.92
N LEU A 230 -4.12 5.98 -1.83
CA LEU A 230 -3.02 5.09 -2.15
C LEU A 230 -2.55 5.47 -3.56
N GLN A 231 -1.46 6.21 -3.66
CA GLN A 231 -0.97 6.68 -4.96
C GLN A 231 -0.16 5.55 -5.65
N LYS A 232 -0.45 5.24 -6.91
CA LYS A 232 0.47 4.45 -7.77
C LYS A 232 1.59 5.35 -8.31
N PRO A 233 2.80 4.83 -8.60
CA PRO A 233 3.84 5.62 -9.25
C PRO A 233 3.60 5.48 -10.75
N ASN A 234 3.65 6.59 -11.49
CA ASN A 234 3.66 6.58 -12.95
C ASN A 234 2.38 6.07 -13.62
N TRP A 235 1.39 6.96 -13.77
CA TRP A 235 0.49 6.91 -14.92
C TRP A 235 0.37 8.30 -15.54
N CYS A 236 0.91 8.44 -16.75
CA CYS A 236 0.66 9.55 -17.65
C CYS A 236 0.20 8.95 -18.98
N ALA A 237 -1.08 9.09 -19.30
CA ALA A 237 -1.71 8.85 -20.61
C ALA A 237 -3.18 9.27 -20.47
N LEU A 238 -3.78 10.21 -21.20
CA LEU A 238 -3.48 10.85 -22.48
C LEU A 238 -4.22 12.20 -22.52
N ASN A 239 -3.64 13.18 -23.20
CA ASN A 239 -4.38 14.31 -23.75
C ASN A 239 -5.61 13.83 -24.55
N CYS A 240 -6.79 14.37 -24.23
CA CYS A 240 -7.93 14.58 -25.13
C CYS A 240 -8.53 15.94 -24.71
N VAL A 241 -7.97 17.07 -25.16
CA VAL A 241 -8.30 17.81 -26.39
C VAL A 241 -9.76 18.29 -26.45
N GLY A 242 -9.95 19.58 -26.17
CA GLY A 242 -10.67 20.52 -27.05
C GLY A 242 -12.20 20.45 -27.11
N LYS A 243 -12.86 21.24 -26.25
CA LYS A 243 -13.44 22.54 -26.59
C LYS A 243 -13.80 23.30 -25.33
#